data_AF-A0A5B8MSW5-F1
#
_entry.id   AF-A0A5B8MSW5-F1
#
_cell.length_a   1.000
_cell.length_b   1.000
_cell.length_c   1.000
_cell.angle_alpha   90.00
_cell.angle_beta   90.00
_cell.angle_gamma   90.00
#
_symmetry.space_group_name_H-M   'P 1'
#
loop_
_entity.id
_entity.type
_entity.pdbx_description
1 polymer ?
#
loop_
_entity_poly.entity_id
_entity_poly.type
_entity_poly.pdbx_seq_one_letter_code
_entity_poly.pdbx_strand_id
1 'polypeptide(L)'
;MVCCIDKFCCEWILRVLNLIAALAGLFLLGCGLYLEFGGATSSSELLEFLKLHDIQEVFRVAARYPIWMIVLGAVIFVVALVSVFCTGASCSNCYYCVYSPVLMLCSAAIIFGAVILHLAAKTTASSDFQEIKILGYDLNERLVLLWAQGVMEDTQTMCELQEVVQCSGFYDGQCLVPPTNFTEVQVITGCPAQRELHKATGSLQTPSTITNQTMEAISEEVGYNVGKCLYYETSNVEFGCLRTLAEILYQVGNVLFIPGLVIGGYCFVLSLVASYLTCCTLCGKV
;
A
#
# COMPACT_ATOMS: atom_id res chain seq x y z
N MET A 1 42.64 -23.00 8.93
CA MET A 1 42.53 -23.15 7.46
C MET A 1 41.07 -23.25 7.00
N VAL A 2 40.26 -24.15 7.58
CA VAL A 2 38.81 -24.29 7.29
C VAL A 2 38.04 -22.97 7.51
N CYS A 3 38.17 -22.34 8.69
CA CYS A 3 37.56 -21.02 8.96
C CYS A 3 38.01 -19.88 8.02
N CYS A 4 39.19 -19.96 7.41
CA CYS A 4 39.67 -18.90 6.50
C CYS A 4 39.03 -19.04 5.11
N ILE A 5 38.84 -20.27 4.64
CA ILE A 5 38.18 -20.58 3.36
C ILE A 5 36.68 -20.28 3.48
N ASP A 6 36.06 -20.66 4.60
CA ASP A 6 34.64 -20.38 4.87
C ASP A 6 34.38 -18.86 4.96
N LYS A 7 35.25 -18.11 5.64
CA LYS A 7 35.16 -16.65 5.72
C LYS A 7 35.25 -15.99 4.34
N PHE A 8 36.23 -16.37 3.52
CA PHE A 8 36.39 -15.83 2.17
C PHE A 8 35.17 -16.13 1.29
N CYS A 9 34.63 -17.35 1.38
CA CYS A 9 33.43 -17.74 0.66
C CYS A 9 32.20 -16.93 1.11
N CYS A 10 31.99 -16.78 2.42
CA CYS A 10 30.89 -16.00 2.99
C CYS A 10 30.97 -14.51 2.63
N GLU A 11 32.16 -13.90 2.61
CA GLU A 11 32.35 -12.51 2.16
C GLU A 11 31.97 -12.34 0.69
N TRP A 12 32.34 -13.29 -0.18
CA TRP A 12 31.95 -13.27 -1.58
C TRP A 12 30.45 -13.45 -1.78
N ILE A 13 29.83 -14.40 -1.08
CA ILE A 13 28.39 -14.60 -1.10
C ILE A 13 27.68 -13.31 -0.67
N LEU A 14 28.14 -12.69 0.43
CA LEU A 14 27.54 -11.45 0.94
C LEU A 14 27.66 -10.31 -0.08
N ARG A 15 28.80 -10.17 -0.76
CA ARG A 15 28.99 -9.17 -1.83
C ARG A 15 28.09 -9.43 -3.03
N VAL A 16 28.02 -10.67 -3.52
CA VAL A 16 27.20 -11.02 -4.69
C VAL A 16 25.72 -10.80 -4.39
N LEU A 17 25.24 -11.26 -3.24
CA LEU A 17 23.84 -11.09 -2.85
C LEU A 17 23.52 -9.59 -2.71
N ASN A 18 24.36 -8.79 -2.04
CA ASN A 18 24.15 -7.35 -1.96
C ASN A 18 24.21 -6.66 -3.33
N LEU A 19 25.06 -7.10 -4.25
CA LEU A 19 25.09 -6.56 -5.61
C LEU A 19 23.74 -6.81 -6.32
N ILE A 20 23.14 -7.99 -6.16
CA ILE A 20 21.81 -8.29 -6.69
C ILE A 20 20.76 -7.36 -6.07
N ALA A 21 20.80 -7.14 -4.75
CA ALA A 21 19.92 -6.18 -4.08
C ALA A 21 20.12 -4.75 -4.57
N ALA A 22 21.37 -4.33 -4.83
CA ALA A 22 21.66 -3.02 -5.41
C ALA A 22 21.03 -2.87 -6.80
N LEU A 23 21.18 -3.87 -7.67
CA LEU A 23 20.54 -3.88 -8.99
C LEU A 23 19.01 -3.82 -8.89
N ALA A 24 18.42 -4.56 -7.94
CA ALA A 24 16.98 -4.51 -7.69
C ALA A 24 16.53 -3.13 -7.18
N GLY A 25 17.28 -2.51 -6.27
CA GLY A 25 17.02 -1.15 -5.79
C GLY A 25 17.12 -0.10 -6.89
N LEU A 26 18.11 -0.23 -7.77
CA LEU A 26 18.28 0.63 -8.94
C LEU A 26 17.12 0.47 -9.94
N PHE A 27 16.66 -0.76 -10.16
CA PHE A 27 15.49 -1.05 -10.98
C PHE A 27 14.22 -0.40 -10.40
N LEU A 28 13.96 -0.56 -9.09
CA LEU A 28 12.82 0.07 -8.42
C LEU A 28 12.87 1.59 -8.49
N LEU A 29 14.05 2.19 -8.29
CA LEU A 29 14.27 3.62 -8.45
C LEU A 29 13.93 4.07 -9.88
N GLY A 30 14.42 3.34 -10.90
CA GLY A 30 14.12 3.60 -12.30
C GLY A 30 12.63 3.52 -12.61
N CYS A 31 11.93 2.49 -12.12
CA CYS A 31 10.48 2.36 -12.23
C CYS A 31 9.73 3.52 -11.55
N GLY A 32 10.13 3.91 -10.34
CA GLY A 32 9.52 5.01 -9.61
C GLY A 32 9.68 6.35 -10.34
N LEU A 33 10.89 6.66 -10.83
CA LEU A 33 11.16 7.84 -11.64
C LEU A 33 10.37 7.83 -12.95
N TYR A 34 10.28 6.68 -13.61
CA TYR A 34 9.51 6.53 -14.84
C TYR A 34 8.02 6.81 -14.62
N LEU A 35 7.44 6.31 -13.54
CA LEU A 35 6.03 6.56 -13.20
C LEU A 35 5.75 8.00 -12.77
N GLU A 36 6.65 8.62 -12.02
CA GLU A 36 6.49 10.00 -11.56
C GLU A 36 6.55 11.01 -12.72
N PHE A 37 7.45 10.77 -13.69
CA PHE A 37 7.74 11.74 -14.76
C PHE A 37 7.22 11.34 -16.14
N GLY A 38 6.76 10.10 -16.35
CA GLY A 38 6.38 9.57 -17.66
C GLY A 38 4.94 9.85 -18.10
N GLY A 39 4.09 10.42 -17.24
CA GLY A 39 2.69 10.73 -17.56
C GLY A 39 1.79 9.48 -17.68
N ALA A 40 0.50 9.68 -18.01
CA ALA A 40 -0.54 8.64 -17.90
C ALA A 40 -0.32 7.38 -18.78
N THR A 41 0.36 7.52 -19.93
CA THR A 41 0.68 6.41 -20.84
C THR A 41 1.82 5.53 -20.32
N SER A 42 2.76 6.11 -19.59
CA SER A 42 3.89 5.38 -19.01
C SER A 42 3.47 4.42 -17.89
N SER A 43 2.44 4.79 -17.12
CA SER A 43 1.91 3.94 -16.05
C SER A 43 1.28 2.66 -16.57
N SER A 44 0.50 2.73 -17.65
CA SER A 44 -0.16 1.53 -18.22
C SER A 44 0.84 0.52 -18.77
N GLU A 45 1.88 0.98 -19.49
CA GLU A 45 2.88 0.10 -20.08
C GLU A 45 3.75 -0.60 -19.02
N LEU A 46 4.12 0.10 -17.95
CA LEU A 46 4.92 -0.49 -16.87
C LEU A 46 4.10 -1.50 -16.05
N LEU A 47 2.83 -1.19 -15.78
CA LEU A 47 1.90 -2.10 -15.11
C LEU A 47 1.65 -3.37 -15.92
N GLU A 48 1.54 -3.25 -17.24
CA GLU A 48 1.43 -4.37 -18.17
C GLU A 48 2.72 -5.22 -18.17
N PHE A 49 3.89 -4.57 -18.23
CA PHE A 49 5.19 -5.25 -18.14
C PHE A 49 5.36 -6.03 -16.82
N LEU A 50 4.94 -5.43 -15.70
CA LEU A 50 4.98 -6.07 -14.39
C LEU A 50 3.86 -7.11 -14.18
N LYS A 51 2.98 -7.30 -15.16
CA LYS A 51 1.78 -8.17 -15.08
C LYS A 51 0.88 -7.86 -13.89
N LEU A 52 0.83 -6.61 -13.47
CA LEU A 52 0.01 -6.13 -12.36
C LEU A 52 -1.34 -5.55 -12.85
N HIS A 53 -1.83 -6.01 -14.01
CA HIS A 53 -3.00 -5.44 -14.69
C HIS A 53 -4.26 -5.44 -13.80
N ASP A 54 -4.44 -6.44 -12.94
CA ASP A 54 -5.56 -6.52 -11.98
C ASP A 54 -5.48 -5.47 -10.85
N ILE A 55 -4.34 -4.83 -10.62
CA ILE A 55 -4.11 -3.88 -9.52
C ILE A 55 -4.19 -2.42 -10.01
N GLN A 56 -4.51 -2.21 -11.29
CA GLN A 56 -4.53 -0.89 -11.93
C GLN A 56 -5.55 0.08 -11.26
N GLU A 57 -6.62 -0.44 -10.67
CA GLU A 57 -7.61 0.35 -9.90
C GLU A 57 -7.11 0.72 -8.50
N VAL A 58 -6.33 -0.15 -7.85
CA VAL A 58 -5.72 0.10 -6.52
C VAL A 58 -4.58 1.11 -6.60
N PHE A 59 -3.92 1.20 -7.75
CA PHE A 59 -2.72 1.99 -7.96
C PHE A 59 -2.93 3.50 -7.77
N ARG A 60 -4.15 3.99 -8.02
CA ARG A 60 -4.49 5.40 -7.79
C ARG A 60 -4.65 5.74 -6.28
N VAL A 61 -4.89 4.77 -5.39
CA VAL A 61 -5.15 4.98 -3.94
C VAL A 61 -3.94 5.55 -3.22
N ALA A 62 -2.75 5.25 -3.73
CA ALA A 62 -1.53 5.82 -3.23
C ALA A 62 -1.06 6.90 -4.21
N ALA A 63 -1.62 8.10 -4.10
CA ALA A 63 -1.13 9.32 -4.78
C ALA A 63 0.38 9.62 -4.52
N ARG A 64 1.03 8.84 -3.65
CA ARG A 64 2.48 8.87 -3.36
C ARG A 64 3.22 7.58 -3.68
N TYR A 65 2.59 6.60 -4.33
CA TYR A 65 3.19 5.29 -4.63
C TYR A 65 4.50 5.39 -5.44
N PRO A 66 4.59 6.23 -6.50
CA PRO A 66 5.85 6.38 -7.24
C PRO A 66 6.95 6.95 -6.34
N ILE A 67 6.62 7.95 -5.50
CA ILE A 67 7.55 8.52 -4.52
C ILE A 67 8.04 7.46 -3.53
N TRP A 68 7.15 6.61 -3.00
CA TRP A 68 7.55 5.51 -2.11
C TRP A 68 8.50 4.53 -2.80
N MET A 69 8.27 4.19 -4.07
CA MET A 69 9.19 3.33 -4.82
C MET A 69 10.56 3.98 -5.06
N ILE A 70 10.60 5.28 -5.35
CA ILE A 70 11.86 6.04 -5.47
C ILE A 70 12.63 5.98 -4.15
N VAL A 71 11.98 6.33 -3.04
CA VAL A 71 12.63 6.38 -1.72
C VAL A 71 13.11 4.99 -1.30
N LEU A 72 12.27 3.97 -1.41
CA LEU A 72 12.61 2.61 -1.02
C LEU A 72 13.72 2.03 -1.92
N GLY A 73 13.63 2.24 -3.24
CA GLY A 73 14.65 1.83 -4.20
C GLY A 73 16.00 2.48 -3.94
N ALA A 74 16.03 3.79 -3.67
CA ALA A 74 17.25 4.53 -3.31
C ALA A 74 17.88 4.00 -2.03
N VAL A 75 17.09 3.77 -0.98
CA VAL A 75 17.59 3.24 0.31
C VAL A 75 18.20 1.86 0.11
N ILE A 76 17.51 0.96 -0.60
CA ILE A 76 18.02 -0.40 -0.89
C ILE A 76 19.33 -0.30 -1.68
N PHE A 77 19.38 0.51 -2.72
CA PHE A 77 20.57 0.68 -3.56
C PHE A 77 21.78 1.17 -2.74
N VAL A 78 21.61 2.25 -1.97
CA VAL A 78 22.69 2.84 -1.18
C VAL A 78 23.17 1.87 -0.10
N VAL A 79 22.25 1.27 0.66
CA VAL A 79 22.62 0.32 1.73
C VAL A 79 23.36 -0.87 1.14
N ALA A 80 22.85 -1.46 0.07
CA ALA A 80 23.47 -2.63 -0.56
C ALA A 80 24.83 -2.31 -1.18
N LEU A 81 24.99 -1.13 -1.80
CA LEU A 81 26.26 -0.67 -2.37
C LEU A 81 27.30 -0.44 -1.27
N VAL A 82 26.90 0.19 -0.15
CA VAL A 82 27.76 0.32 1.04
C VAL A 82 28.16 -1.06 1.57
N SER A 83 27.25 -2.03 1.62
CA SER A 83 27.57 -3.41 2.02
C SER A 83 28.66 -4.02 1.16
N VAL A 84 28.61 -3.86 -0.16
CA VAL A 84 29.60 -4.42 -1.09
C VAL A 84 31.00 -3.88 -0.79
N PHE A 85 31.13 -2.58 -0.54
CA PHE A 85 32.42 -1.94 -0.26
C PHE A 85 32.92 -2.17 1.17
N CYS A 86 32.03 -2.24 2.16
CA CYS A 86 32.40 -2.46 3.55
C CYS A 86 32.71 -3.93 3.87
N THR A 87 32.18 -4.88 3.09
CA THR A 87 32.46 -6.31 3.26
C THR A 87 33.92 -6.61 2.99
N GLY A 88 34.65 -7.16 3.97
CA GLY A 88 36.07 -7.50 3.88
C GLY A 88 37.05 -6.32 4.07
N ALA A 89 36.54 -5.12 4.34
CA ALA A 89 37.37 -3.95 4.67
C ALA A 89 37.94 -4.02 6.10
N SER A 90 38.93 -3.17 6.41
CA SER A 90 39.61 -3.14 7.73
C SER A 90 38.66 -2.86 8.91
N CYS A 91 37.55 -2.16 8.68
CA CYS A 91 36.50 -1.89 9.68
C CYS A 91 35.23 -2.74 9.51
N SER A 92 35.30 -3.84 8.75
CA SER A 92 34.15 -4.69 8.43
C SER A 92 33.45 -5.27 9.67
N ASN A 93 34.19 -5.49 10.77
CA ASN A 93 33.62 -5.99 12.03
C ASN A 93 32.53 -5.07 12.58
N CYS A 94 32.80 -3.76 12.67
CA CYS A 94 31.83 -2.78 13.16
C CYS A 94 30.60 -2.70 12.24
N TYR A 95 30.84 -2.83 10.94
CA TYR A 95 29.79 -2.84 9.93
C TYR A 95 28.87 -4.06 10.10
N TYR A 96 29.41 -5.28 10.18
CA TYR A 96 28.61 -6.49 10.35
C TYR A 96 27.81 -6.50 11.67
N CYS A 97 28.40 -5.95 12.76
CA CYS A 97 27.73 -5.82 14.05
C CYS A 97 26.45 -4.97 13.99
N VAL A 98 26.40 -3.95 13.12
CA VAL A 98 25.21 -3.10 12.93
C VAL A 98 24.31 -3.66 11.83
N TYR A 99 24.90 -4.13 10.74
CA TYR A 99 24.20 -4.62 9.56
C TYR A 99 23.32 -5.85 9.86
N SER A 100 23.85 -6.80 10.63
CA SER A 100 23.14 -8.03 10.99
C SER A 100 21.83 -7.78 11.76
N PRO A 101 21.82 -7.06 12.91
CA PRO A 101 20.58 -6.83 13.66
C PRO A 101 19.58 -5.96 12.90
N VAL A 102 20.04 -4.99 12.10
CA VAL A 102 19.15 -4.20 11.23
C VAL A 102 18.44 -5.10 10.23
N LEU A 103 19.17 -5.97 9.52
CA LEU A 103 18.56 -6.93 8.59
C LEU A 103 17.64 -7.94 9.28
N MET A 104 17.97 -8.36 10.51
CA MET A 104 17.12 -9.26 11.29
C MET A 104 15.78 -8.59 11.63
N LEU A 105 15.81 -7.34 12.08
CA LEU A 105 14.60 -6.56 12.36
C LEU A 105 13.77 -6.33 11.09
N CYS A 106 14.43 -5.97 9.98
CA CYS A 106 13.75 -5.83 8.69
C CYS A 106 13.11 -7.15 8.23
N SER A 107 13.83 -8.26 8.34
CA SER A 107 13.31 -9.59 8.01
C SER A 107 12.09 -9.95 8.85
N ALA A 108 12.18 -9.78 10.17
CA ALA A 108 11.07 -10.05 11.08
C ALA A 108 9.85 -9.19 10.74
N ALA A 109 10.03 -7.89 10.49
CA ALA A 109 8.97 -6.97 10.12
C ALA A 109 8.30 -7.36 8.78
N ILE A 110 9.09 -7.72 7.76
CA ILE A 110 8.58 -8.12 6.44
C ILE A 110 7.81 -9.43 6.53
N ILE A 111 8.37 -10.45 7.19
CA ILE A 111 7.72 -11.77 7.34
C ILE A 111 6.43 -11.62 8.15
N PHE A 112 6.49 -10.90 9.27
CA PHE A 112 5.31 -10.66 10.11
C PHE A 112 4.22 -9.89 9.35
N GLY A 113 4.60 -8.83 8.64
CA GLY A 113 3.69 -8.05 7.79
C GLY A 113 3.04 -8.91 6.70
N ALA A 114 3.82 -9.71 5.98
CA ALA A 114 3.31 -10.61 4.93
C ALA A 114 2.37 -11.67 5.49
N VAL A 115 2.70 -12.27 6.63
CA VAL A 115 1.84 -13.27 7.30
C VAL A 115 0.53 -12.64 7.79
N ILE A 116 0.58 -11.48 8.46
CA ILE A 116 -0.64 -10.80 8.90
C ILE A 116 -1.52 -10.42 7.72
N LEU A 117 -0.93 -9.85 6.67
CA LEU A 117 -1.66 -9.44 5.48
C LEU A 117 -2.34 -10.64 4.81
N HIS A 118 -1.65 -11.78 4.74
CA HIS A 118 -2.22 -13.02 4.22
C HIS A 118 -3.34 -13.58 5.10
N LEU A 119 -3.17 -13.56 6.42
CA LEU A 119 -4.20 -13.98 7.36
C LEU A 119 -5.44 -13.09 7.28
N ALA A 120 -5.24 -11.76 7.21
CA ALA A 120 -6.32 -10.79 7.04
C ALA A 120 -7.09 -11.02 5.73
N ALA A 121 -6.38 -11.24 4.62
CA ALA A 121 -6.98 -11.62 3.34
C ALA A 121 -7.83 -12.89 3.46
N LYS A 122 -7.34 -13.93 4.14
CA LYS A 122 -8.10 -15.18 4.31
C LYS A 122 -9.36 -14.98 5.13
N THR A 123 -9.33 -14.11 6.14
CA THR A 123 -10.50 -13.81 6.95
C THR A 123 -11.55 -12.96 6.21
N THR A 124 -11.14 -11.99 5.38
CA THR A 124 -12.10 -11.17 4.61
C THR A 124 -12.83 -11.96 3.53
N ALA A 125 -12.16 -12.93 2.89
CA ALA A 125 -12.82 -13.82 1.94
C ALA A 125 -13.90 -14.70 2.58
N SER A 126 -13.76 -15.02 3.88
CA SER A 126 -14.74 -15.84 4.60
C SER A 126 -15.99 -15.08 5.05
N SER A 127 -15.94 -13.75 5.06
CA SER A 127 -17.02 -12.85 5.51
C SER A 127 -17.74 -12.14 4.36
N ASP A 128 -17.56 -12.61 3.11
CA ASP A 128 -18.14 -12.01 1.90
C ASP A 128 -17.81 -10.50 1.76
N PHE A 129 -16.58 -10.12 2.15
CA PHE A 129 -16.03 -8.77 1.99
C PHE A 129 -16.75 -7.65 2.77
N GLN A 130 -17.72 -7.98 3.62
CA GLN A 130 -18.46 -7.01 4.44
C GLN A 130 -17.91 -6.84 5.87
N GLU A 131 -16.88 -7.63 6.23
CA GLU A 131 -16.20 -7.52 7.52
C GLU A 131 -14.69 -7.64 7.34
N ILE A 132 -13.93 -6.70 7.93
CA ILE A 132 -12.47 -6.76 8.00
C ILE A 132 -12.06 -7.21 9.40
N LYS A 133 -11.57 -8.45 9.47
CA LYS A 133 -10.99 -9.04 10.68
C LYS A 133 -9.48 -9.15 10.52
N ILE A 134 -8.73 -8.67 11.51
CA ILE A 134 -7.27 -8.84 11.56
C ILE A 134 -6.93 -9.56 12.86
N LEU A 135 -6.34 -10.76 12.77
CA LEU A 135 -5.97 -11.59 13.94
C LEU A 135 -7.15 -11.84 14.90
N GLY A 136 -8.37 -11.95 14.36
CA GLY A 136 -9.60 -12.16 15.14
C GLY A 136 -10.23 -10.90 15.73
N TYR A 137 -9.61 -9.72 15.57
CA TYR A 137 -10.22 -8.44 15.93
C TYR A 137 -11.06 -7.91 14.77
N ASP A 138 -12.34 -7.66 15.03
CA ASP A 138 -13.23 -6.97 14.11
C ASP A 138 -12.90 -5.47 14.10
N LEU A 139 -12.59 -4.94 12.92
CA LEU A 139 -12.25 -3.53 12.72
C LEU A 139 -13.41 -2.72 12.13
N ASN A 140 -14.54 -3.36 11.82
CA ASN A 140 -15.60 -2.75 11.03
C ASN A 140 -16.17 -1.49 11.70
N GLU A 141 -16.54 -1.55 12.99
CA GLU A 141 -17.06 -0.38 13.72
C GLU A 141 -16.08 0.80 13.70
N ARG A 142 -14.78 0.52 13.84
CA ARG A 142 -13.76 1.55 13.84
C ARG A 142 -13.53 2.13 12.45
N LEU A 143 -13.61 1.31 11.41
CA LEU A 143 -13.50 1.73 10.02
C LEU A 143 -14.70 2.59 9.61
N VAL A 144 -15.92 2.23 10.02
CA VAL A 144 -17.12 3.05 9.81
C VAL A 144 -16.96 4.42 10.46
N LEU A 145 -16.48 4.45 11.70
CA LEU A 145 -16.26 5.72 12.43
C LEU A 145 -15.21 6.59 11.74
N LEU A 146 -14.09 6.01 11.31
CA LEU A 146 -13.04 6.72 10.58
C LEU A 146 -13.52 7.20 9.22
N TRP A 147 -14.34 6.40 8.53
CA TRP A 147 -14.97 6.78 7.26
C TRP A 147 -15.87 7.99 7.47
N ALA A 148 -16.78 7.92 8.44
CA ALA A 148 -17.68 9.02 8.76
C ALA A 148 -16.91 10.28 9.16
N GLN A 149 -15.84 10.15 9.97
CA GLN A 149 -14.95 11.27 10.29
C GLN A 149 -14.29 11.86 9.04
N GLY A 150 -13.78 11.03 8.14
CA GLY A 150 -13.20 11.48 6.87
C GLY A 150 -14.21 12.25 6.02
N VAL A 151 -15.43 11.73 5.87
CA VAL A 151 -16.52 12.43 5.16
C VAL A 151 -16.88 13.75 5.85
N MET A 152 -16.69 13.85 7.16
CA MET A 152 -16.99 15.06 7.92
C MET A 152 -15.90 16.13 7.86
N GLU A 153 -14.64 15.72 7.92
CA GLU A 153 -13.48 16.59 8.08
C GLU A 153 -12.76 16.90 6.76
N ASP A 154 -12.76 15.95 5.82
CA ASP A 154 -12.06 16.05 4.54
C ASP A 154 -12.85 15.39 3.40
N THR A 155 -14.01 15.97 3.10
CA THR A 155 -14.94 15.45 2.08
C THR A 155 -14.29 15.30 0.70
N GLN A 156 -13.38 16.22 0.34
CA GLN A 156 -12.70 16.18 -0.96
C GLN A 156 -11.84 14.92 -1.09
N THR A 157 -11.00 14.63 -0.09
CA THR A 157 -10.15 13.43 -0.11
C THR A 157 -10.99 12.15 -0.16
N MET A 158 -12.15 12.12 0.50
CA MET A 158 -13.06 10.96 0.42
C MET A 158 -13.72 10.82 -0.96
N CYS A 159 -14.08 11.93 -1.61
CA CYS A 159 -14.55 11.91 -3.01
C CYS A 159 -13.47 11.39 -3.97
N GLU A 160 -12.23 11.86 -3.80
CA GLU A 160 -11.10 11.38 -4.58
C GLU A 160 -10.86 9.88 -4.33
N LEU A 161 -10.96 9.43 -3.07
CA LEU A 161 -10.83 8.02 -2.73
C LEU A 161 -11.91 7.15 -3.41
N GLN A 162 -13.16 7.59 -3.45
CA GLN A 162 -14.26 6.90 -4.14
C GLN A 162 -14.03 6.81 -5.65
N GLU A 163 -13.58 7.90 -6.28
CA GLU A 163 -13.20 7.89 -7.70
C GLU A 163 -12.07 6.89 -7.95
N VAL A 164 -11.10 6.85 -7.05
CA VAL A 164 -9.90 6.06 -7.23
C VAL A 164 -10.16 4.57 -7.03
N VAL A 165 -10.90 4.22 -5.97
CA VAL A 165 -11.26 2.84 -5.64
C VAL A 165 -12.45 2.35 -6.47
N GLN A 166 -13.13 3.23 -7.22
CA GLN A 166 -14.35 2.93 -7.97
C GLN A 166 -15.46 2.36 -7.07
N CYS A 167 -15.73 3.04 -5.95
CA CYS A 167 -16.72 2.62 -4.96
C CYS A 167 -17.64 3.78 -4.53
N SER A 168 -18.73 3.46 -3.86
CA SER A 168 -19.73 4.42 -3.39
C SER A 168 -20.16 4.11 -1.96
N GLY A 169 -20.09 5.12 -1.09
CA GLY A 169 -20.38 4.98 0.33
C GLY A 169 -19.42 4.01 1.04
N PHE A 170 -19.69 3.72 2.31
CA PHE A 170 -18.93 2.72 3.04
C PHE A 170 -19.48 1.31 2.76
N TYR A 171 -20.81 1.16 2.81
CA TYR A 171 -21.51 -0.11 2.54
C TYR A 171 -22.18 -0.13 1.16
N ASP A 172 -22.40 -1.34 0.63
CA ASP A 172 -23.10 -1.58 -0.62
C ASP A 172 -24.50 -0.92 -0.60
N GLY A 173 -24.83 -0.15 -1.64
CA GLY A 173 -26.12 0.53 -1.76
C GLY A 173 -26.33 1.70 -0.79
N GLN A 174 -25.32 2.12 -0.01
CA GLN A 174 -25.49 3.18 0.98
C GLN A 174 -25.85 4.53 0.38
N CYS A 175 -25.35 4.84 -0.82
CA CYS A 175 -25.64 6.11 -1.51
C CYS A 175 -26.84 6.04 -2.46
N LEU A 176 -27.69 5.01 -2.35
CA LEU A 176 -28.95 4.96 -3.10
C LEU A 176 -29.88 6.11 -2.68
N VAL A 177 -30.43 6.80 -3.67
CA VAL A 177 -31.44 7.84 -3.47
C VAL A 177 -32.65 7.51 -4.36
N PRO A 178 -33.85 7.26 -3.77
CA PRO A 178 -34.14 7.24 -2.34
C PRO A 178 -33.49 6.05 -1.61
N PRO A 179 -33.14 6.20 -0.32
CA PRO A 179 -32.49 5.13 0.43
C PRO A 179 -33.48 4.00 0.76
N THR A 180 -32.99 2.76 0.70
CA THR A 180 -33.78 1.54 0.95
C THR A 180 -33.50 0.92 2.32
N ASN A 181 -32.23 0.68 2.63
CA ASN A 181 -31.78 0.00 3.85
C ASN A 181 -31.08 0.94 4.85
N PHE A 182 -30.94 2.21 4.50
CA PHE A 182 -30.21 3.21 5.27
C PHE A 182 -31.10 4.40 5.62
N THR A 183 -30.81 5.03 6.75
CA THR A 183 -31.43 6.32 7.10
C THR A 183 -30.75 7.45 6.35
N GLU A 184 -31.45 8.57 6.14
CA GLU A 184 -30.88 9.77 5.50
C GLU A 184 -29.59 10.25 6.20
N VAL A 185 -29.54 10.18 7.53
CA VAL A 185 -28.33 10.51 8.31
C VAL A 185 -27.17 9.59 7.92
N GLN A 186 -27.40 8.28 7.79
CA GLN A 186 -26.37 7.33 7.39
C GLN A 186 -25.87 7.57 5.95
N VAL A 187 -26.74 8.03 5.05
CA VAL A 187 -26.34 8.44 3.71
C VAL A 187 -25.44 9.67 3.80
N ILE A 188 -25.85 10.71 4.53
CA ILE A 188 -25.09 11.97 4.68
C ILE A 188 -23.71 11.73 5.33
N THR A 189 -23.61 10.81 6.28
CA THR A 189 -22.32 10.49 6.94
C THR A 189 -21.46 9.51 6.14
N GLY A 190 -22.03 8.83 5.14
CA GLY A 190 -21.34 7.81 4.35
C GLY A 190 -20.96 8.26 2.94
N CYS A 191 -21.70 9.22 2.37
CA CYS A 191 -21.65 9.61 0.97
C CYS A 191 -21.20 11.08 0.87
N PRO A 192 -19.91 11.33 0.51
CA PRO A 192 -19.32 12.65 0.37
C PRO A 192 -20.13 13.66 -0.47
N ALA A 193 -20.66 13.26 -1.63
CA ALA A 193 -21.42 14.18 -2.49
C ALA A 193 -22.82 14.44 -1.92
N GLN A 194 -23.53 13.40 -1.47
CA GLN A 194 -24.84 13.56 -0.84
C GLN A 194 -24.80 14.50 0.37
N ARG A 195 -23.71 14.48 1.14
CA ARG A 195 -23.50 15.42 2.26
C ARG A 195 -23.53 16.87 1.82
N GLU A 196 -22.72 17.25 0.83
CA GLU A 196 -22.66 18.64 0.38
C GLU A 196 -23.96 19.06 -0.34
N LEU A 197 -24.57 18.14 -1.08
CA LEU A 197 -25.87 18.36 -1.72
C LEU A 197 -26.98 18.56 -0.69
N HIS A 198 -27.00 17.78 0.39
CA HIS A 198 -27.97 17.93 1.46
C HIS A 198 -27.74 19.24 2.24
N LYS A 199 -26.49 19.64 2.49
CA LYS A 199 -26.20 20.94 3.11
C LYS A 199 -26.72 22.12 2.27
N ALA A 200 -26.57 22.04 0.95
CA ALA A 200 -26.97 23.11 0.04
C ALA A 200 -28.48 23.13 -0.27
N THR A 201 -29.10 21.95 -0.38
CA THR A 201 -30.50 21.82 -0.88
C THR A 201 -31.49 21.32 0.17
N GLY A 202 -31.02 20.88 1.33
CA GLY A 202 -31.86 20.32 2.41
C GLY A 202 -32.46 18.95 2.11
N SER A 203 -32.01 18.27 1.05
CA SER A 203 -32.50 16.94 0.67
C SER A 203 -31.44 16.14 -0.11
N LEU A 204 -31.57 14.82 -0.11
CA LEU A 204 -30.76 13.93 -0.94
C LEU A 204 -31.08 14.12 -2.42
N GLN A 205 -30.07 14.04 -3.28
CA GLN A 205 -30.18 14.38 -4.71
C GLN A 205 -29.66 13.26 -5.60
N THR A 206 -30.21 13.19 -6.81
CA THR A 206 -29.75 12.35 -7.92
C THR A 206 -29.34 13.25 -9.10
N PRO A 207 -28.54 12.77 -10.07
CA PRO A 207 -28.23 13.51 -11.28
C PRO A 207 -29.47 13.97 -12.08
N SER A 208 -30.63 13.33 -11.88
CA SER A 208 -31.90 13.70 -12.51
C SER A 208 -32.71 14.76 -11.76
N THR A 209 -32.41 15.03 -10.48
CA THR A 209 -33.18 15.92 -9.61
C THR A 209 -32.50 17.26 -9.35
N ILE A 210 -31.18 17.34 -9.57
CA ILE A 210 -30.41 18.58 -9.46
C ILE A 210 -30.05 19.15 -10.84
N THR A 211 -30.12 20.47 -11.00
CA THR A 211 -29.72 21.13 -12.24
C THR A 211 -28.20 21.33 -12.29
N ASN A 212 -27.62 21.31 -13.50
CA ASN A 212 -26.18 21.55 -13.69
C ASN A 212 -25.73 22.89 -13.11
N GLN A 213 -26.54 23.95 -13.23
CA GLN A 213 -26.23 25.27 -12.67
C GLN A 213 -26.13 25.23 -11.14
N THR A 214 -27.04 24.52 -10.48
CA THR A 214 -27.00 24.33 -9.02
C THR A 214 -25.78 23.51 -8.62
N MET A 215 -25.43 22.47 -9.37
CA MET A 215 -24.26 21.63 -9.11
C MET A 215 -22.94 22.40 -9.25
N GLU A 216 -22.82 23.24 -10.29
CA GLU A 216 -21.66 24.10 -10.52
C GLU A 216 -21.50 25.12 -9.39
N ALA A 217 -22.59 25.78 -8.99
CA ALA A 217 -22.55 26.75 -7.88
C ALA A 217 -22.09 26.10 -6.56
N ILE A 218 -22.59 24.90 -6.24
CA ILE A 218 -22.16 24.16 -5.04
C ILE A 218 -20.67 23.80 -5.16
N SER A 219 -20.24 23.31 -6.33
CA SER A 219 -18.84 22.91 -6.56
C SER A 219 -17.87 24.09 -6.44
N GLU A 220 -18.27 25.28 -6.90
CA GLU A 220 -17.50 26.52 -6.72
C GLU A 220 -17.42 26.93 -5.26
N GLU A 221 -18.51 26.78 -4.49
CA GLU A 221 -18.56 27.14 -3.08
C GLU A 221 -17.67 26.24 -2.21
N VAL A 222 -17.71 24.92 -2.43
CA VAL A 222 -16.88 23.98 -1.65
C VAL A 222 -15.44 23.86 -2.15
N GLY A 223 -15.14 24.36 -3.35
CA GLY A 223 -13.79 24.37 -3.92
C GLY A 223 -13.35 23.06 -4.57
N TYR A 224 -14.26 22.12 -4.80
CA TYR A 224 -14.00 20.86 -5.53
C TYR A 224 -15.24 20.40 -6.31
N ASN A 225 -15.05 19.49 -7.28
CA ASN A 225 -16.11 19.08 -8.20
C ASN A 225 -17.07 18.04 -7.56
N VAL A 226 -18.14 18.55 -6.93
CA VAL A 226 -19.20 17.72 -6.31
C VAL A 226 -19.96 16.91 -7.35
N GLY A 227 -20.16 17.46 -8.57
CA GLY A 227 -20.86 16.75 -9.64
C GLY A 227 -20.13 15.48 -10.09
N LYS A 228 -18.80 15.52 -10.16
CA LYS A 228 -17.95 14.36 -10.43
C LYS A 228 -18.06 13.32 -9.32
N CYS A 229 -18.06 13.76 -8.06
CA CYS A 229 -18.22 12.87 -6.93
C CYS A 229 -19.61 12.18 -6.93
N LEU A 230 -20.68 12.94 -7.20
CA LEU A 230 -22.03 12.40 -7.32
C LEU A 230 -22.15 11.38 -8.47
N TYR A 231 -21.45 11.62 -9.59
CA TYR A 231 -21.41 10.67 -10.69
C TYR A 231 -20.85 9.32 -10.25
N TYR A 232 -19.76 9.30 -9.46
CA TYR A 232 -19.21 8.05 -8.93
C TYR A 232 -20.12 7.40 -7.89
N GLU A 233 -20.71 8.19 -6.99
CA GLU A 233 -21.63 7.67 -5.99
C GLU A 233 -22.84 6.96 -6.61
N THR A 234 -23.31 7.46 -7.76
CA THR A 234 -24.44 6.88 -8.49
C THR A 234 -24.03 5.75 -9.43
N SER A 235 -22.88 5.85 -10.08
CA SER A 235 -22.41 4.82 -11.03
C SER A 235 -21.89 3.56 -10.34
N ASN A 236 -21.33 3.70 -9.14
CA ASN A 236 -20.77 2.60 -8.34
C ASN A 236 -21.61 2.27 -7.11
N VAL A 237 -22.90 2.60 -7.13
CA VAL A 237 -23.79 2.50 -5.96
C VAL A 237 -23.91 1.07 -5.41
N GLU A 238 -23.69 0.06 -6.25
CA GLU A 238 -23.74 -1.35 -5.86
C GLU A 238 -22.50 -1.80 -5.06
N PHE A 239 -21.39 -1.06 -5.13
CA PHE A 239 -20.10 -1.44 -4.54
C PHE A 239 -19.70 -0.47 -3.42
N GLY A 240 -19.85 -0.90 -2.18
CA GLY A 240 -19.39 -0.16 -1.01
C GLY A 240 -17.86 -0.13 -0.94
N CYS A 241 -17.29 0.98 -0.46
CA CYS A 241 -15.83 1.10 -0.35
C CYS A 241 -15.23 0.07 0.61
N LEU A 242 -15.97 -0.41 1.62
CA LEU A 242 -15.51 -1.50 2.48
C LEU A 242 -15.24 -2.77 1.68
N ARG A 243 -16.19 -3.14 0.82
CA ARG A 243 -16.12 -4.34 -0.02
C ARG A 243 -14.95 -4.25 -0.98
N THR A 244 -14.86 -3.17 -1.74
CA THR A 244 -13.78 -3.01 -2.72
C THR A 244 -12.42 -3.00 -2.03
N LEU A 245 -12.27 -2.30 -0.89
CA LEU A 245 -11.03 -2.33 -0.11
C LEU A 245 -10.71 -3.72 0.46
N ALA A 246 -11.72 -4.49 0.85
CA ALA A 246 -11.54 -5.87 1.31
C ALA A 246 -11.14 -6.83 0.17
N GLU A 247 -11.67 -6.63 -1.04
CA GLU A 247 -11.27 -7.36 -2.25
C GLU A 247 -9.82 -7.03 -2.62
N ILE A 248 -9.45 -5.75 -2.57
CA ILE A 248 -8.07 -5.29 -2.73
C ILE A 248 -7.14 -5.94 -1.69
N LEU A 249 -7.53 -5.91 -0.42
CA LEU A 249 -6.78 -6.54 0.67
C LEU A 249 -6.60 -8.04 0.42
N TYR A 250 -7.64 -8.71 -0.07
CA TYR A 250 -7.60 -10.13 -0.41
C TYR A 250 -6.60 -10.42 -1.53
N GLN A 251 -6.66 -9.65 -2.63
CA GLN A 251 -5.76 -9.82 -3.75
C GLN A 251 -4.32 -9.53 -3.35
N VAL A 252 -4.06 -8.37 -2.74
CA VAL A 252 -2.73 -7.94 -2.32
C VAL A 252 -2.15 -8.90 -1.27
N GLY A 253 -2.95 -9.32 -0.28
CA GLY A 253 -2.51 -10.25 0.76
C GLY A 253 -2.20 -11.67 0.26
N ASN A 254 -2.80 -12.11 -0.84
CA ASN A 254 -2.43 -13.38 -1.48
C ASN A 254 -1.23 -13.22 -2.42
N VAL A 255 -1.22 -12.17 -3.25
CA VAL A 255 -0.18 -11.92 -4.25
C VAL A 255 1.16 -11.60 -3.58
N LEU A 256 1.17 -10.77 -2.54
CA LEU A 256 2.41 -10.36 -1.85
C LEU A 256 2.91 -11.36 -0.81
N PHE A 257 2.15 -12.42 -0.50
CA PHE A 257 2.57 -13.39 0.52
C PHE A 257 3.87 -14.09 0.15
N ILE A 258 3.94 -14.73 -1.03
CA ILE A 258 5.14 -15.44 -1.49
C ILE A 258 6.31 -14.47 -1.71
N PRO A 259 6.17 -13.35 -2.46
CA PRO A 259 7.24 -12.38 -2.60
C PRO A 259 7.74 -11.81 -1.27
N GLY A 260 6.82 -11.52 -0.34
CA GLY A 260 7.14 -11.03 1.00
C GLY A 260 7.98 -12.04 1.80
N LEU A 261 7.61 -13.32 1.78
CA LEU A 261 8.42 -14.38 2.41
C LEU A 261 9.79 -14.54 1.75
N VAL A 262 9.88 -14.44 0.43
CA VAL A 262 11.15 -14.52 -0.30
C VAL A 262 12.07 -13.37 0.09
N ILE A 263 11.57 -12.12 0.10
CA ILE A 263 12.36 -10.94 0.50
C ILE A 263 12.75 -11.03 1.98
N GLY A 264 11.81 -11.39 2.85
CA GLY A 264 12.07 -11.56 4.27
C GLY A 264 13.12 -12.64 4.55
N GLY A 265 13.02 -13.78 3.86
CA GLY A 265 13.99 -14.87 3.93
C GLY A 265 15.36 -14.48 3.37
N TYR A 266 15.39 -13.70 2.29
CA TYR A 266 16.64 -13.15 1.74
C TYR A 266 17.36 -12.24 2.76
N CYS A 267 16.64 -11.33 3.42
CA CYS A 267 17.20 -10.49 4.49
C CYS A 267 17.69 -11.34 5.68
N PHE A 268 16.95 -12.39 6.03
CA PHE A 268 17.35 -13.32 7.08
C PHE A 268 18.66 -14.04 6.76
N VAL A 269 18.81 -14.57 5.54
CA VAL A 269 20.04 -15.24 5.10
C VAL A 269 21.22 -14.28 5.13
N LEU A 270 21.07 -13.05 4.63
CA LEU A 270 22.11 -12.03 4.72
C LEU A 270 22.50 -11.72 6.18
N SER A 271 21.52 -11.63 7.09
CA SER A 271 21.74 -11.43 8.52
C SER A 271 22.51 -12.58 9.16
N LEU A 272 22.20 -13.84 8.81
CA LEU A 272 22.91 -15.02 9.28
C LEU A 272 24.37 -15.03 8.79
N VAL A 273 24.60 -14.75 7.50
CA VAL A 273 25.95 -14.68 6.93
C VAL A 273 26.77 -13.57 7.59
N ALA A 274 26.18 -12.39 7.80
CA ALA A 274 26.83 -11.28 8.49
C ALA A 274 27.14 -11.61 9.97
N SER A 275 26.21 -12.28 10.67
CA SER A 275 26.43 -12.76 12.04
C SER A 275 27.58 -13.76 12.11
N TYR A 276 27.63 -14.72 11.19
CA TYR A 276 28.72 -15.69 11.10
C TYR A 276 30.07 -14.99 10.87
N LEU A 277 30.14 -14.06 9.91
CA LEU A 277 31.36 -13.27 9.65
C LEU A 277 31.78 -12.43 10.86
N THR A 278 30.82 -11.90 11.62
CA THR A 278 31.10 -11.20 12.90
C THR A 278 31.74 -12.15 13.91
N CYS A 279 31.19 -13.35 14.08
CA CYS A 279 31.78 -14.35 14.98
C CYS A 279 33.18 -14.79 14.53
N CYS A 280 33.39 -15.07 13.24
CA CYS A 280 34.70 -15.47 12.71
C CYS A 280 35.76 -14.37 12.87
N THR A 281 35.37 -13.10 12.76
CA THR A 281 36.30 -11.96 12.90
C THR A 281 36.62 -11.64 14.36
N LEU A 282 35.72 -11.94 15.30
CA LEU A 282 35.95 -11.80 16.74
C LEU A 282 36.73 -12.99 17.32
N CYS A 283 36.38 -14.22 16.93
CA CYS A 283 37.02 -15.45 17.43
C CYS A 283 38.36 -15.78 16.74
N GLY A 284 38.60 -15.30 15.51
CA GLY A 284 39.84 -15.53 14.75
C GLY A 284 41.05 -14.67 15.18
N LYS A 285 40.95 -13.96 16.31
CA LYS A 285 42.04 -13.18 16.93
C LYS A 285 42.80 -13.94 18.04
N VAL A 286 42.60 -15.25 18.17
CA VAL A 286 43.38 -16.13 19.06
C VAL A 286 44.54 -16.77 18.30
#